data_AF-A0A4Y2T1J4-F1
#
_entry.id   AF-A0A4Y2T1J4-F1
#
_cell.length_a   1.000
_cell.length_b   1.000
_cell.length_c   1.000
_cell.angle_alpha   90.00
_cell.angle_beta   90.00
_cell.angle_gamma   90.00
#
_symmetry.space_group_name_H-M   'P 1'
#
loop_
_entity.id
_entity.type
_entity.pdbx_description
1 polymer ?
#
loop_
_entity_poly.entity_id
_entity_poly.type
_entity_poly.pdbx_seq_one_letter_code
_entity_poly.pdbx_strand_id
1 'polypeptide(L)'
;MQKEEYEEWMSIDKDIPVAATLTDLEIYQAVCEQDQAIKADDSDGDKCVEGTPPTNAEMSQALNILKRGVHHHSTNFKKQYEYEQYINELLRVNCRQATINEFLIVIFEINYR
;
A
#
# COMPACT_ATOMS: atom_id res chain seq x y z
N MET A 1 9.98 8.83 14.54
CA MET A 1 10.54 8.03 13.45
C MET A 1 12.02 8.37 13.40
N GLN A 2 12.85 7.41 13.75
CA GLN A 2 14.30 7.59 13.67
C GLN A 2 14.73 7.48 12.20
N LYS A 3 15.81 8.16 11.80
CA LYS A 3 16.29 8.14 10.41
C LYS A 3 16.59 6.70 9.93
N GLU A 4 17.09 5.87 10.84
CA GLU A 4 17.41 4.46 10.58
C GLU A 4 16.16 3.64 10.26
N GLU A 5 15.05 3.84 10.99
CA GLU A 5 13.77 3.21 10.67
C GLU A 5 13.33 3.60 9.25
N TYR A 6 13.36 4.89 8.90
CA TYR A 6 12.93 5.36 7.58
C TYR A 6 13.71 4.72 6.42
N GLU A 7 15.04 4.61 6.56
CA GLU A 7 15.89 3.96 5.54
C GLU A 7 15.63 2.45 5.44
N GLU A 8 15.32 1.78 6.55
CA GLU A 8 14.95 0.36 6.58
C GLU A 8 13.63 0.12 5.82
N TRP A 9 12.61 0.95 6.04
CA TRP A 9 11.35 0.89 5.29
C TRP A 9 11.55 1.16 3.80
N MET A 10 12.43 2.10 3.43
CA MET A 10 12.75 2.39 2.04
C MET A 10 13.56 1.29 1.35
N SER A 11 14.37 0.52 2.09
CA SER A 11 15.09 -0.64 1.54
C SER A 11 14.10 -1.76 1.19
N ILE A 12 13.13 -2.02 2.06
CA ILE A 12 12.11 -3.04 1.84
C ILE A 12 11.29 -2.72 0.58
N ASP A 13 10.91 -1.46 0.37
CA ASP A 13 10.14 -1.02 -0.80
C ASP A 13 10.93 -1.18 -2.12
N LYS A 14 12.25 -0.96 -2.08
CA LYS A 14 13.14 -1.13 -3.25
C LYS A 14 13.40 -2.60 -3.61
N ASP A 15 13.39 -3.48 -2.62
CA ASP A 15 13.67 -4.90 -2.78
C ASP A 15 12.41 -5.71 -3.14
N ILE A 16 11.21 -5.13 -2.98
CA ILE A 16 9.99 -5.70 -3.53
C ILE A 16 9.99 -5.40 -5.03
N PRO A 17 10.11 -6.43 -5.89
CA PRO A 17 9.97 -6.19 -7.32
C PRO A 17 8.57 -5.60 -7.52
N VAL A 18 8.50 -4.38 -8.07
CA VAL A 18 7.26 -3.81 -8.58
C VAL A 18 6.64 -4.91 -9.43
N ALA A 19 5.58 -5.53 -8.93
CA ALA A 19 4.98 -6.66 -9.61
C ALA A 19 4.66 -6.17 -11.01
N ALA A 20 5.34 -6.74 -12.02
CA ALA A 20 4.97 -6.55 -13.42
C ALA A 20 3.45 -6.71 -13.47
N THR A 21 2.75 -5.84 -14.21
CA THR A 21 1.29 -5.78 -14.28
C THR A 21 0.72 -7.16 -14.60
N LEU A 22 0.57 -7.95 -13.55
CA LEU A 22 0.22 -9.35 -13.59
C LEU A 22 -1.28 -9.31 -13.76
N THR A 23 -1.70 -9.66 -14.96
CA THR A 23 -3.11 -9.70 -15.26
C THR A 23 -3.79 -10.71 -14.34
N ASP A 24 -5.05 -10.48 -13.97
CA ASP A 24 -5.80 -11.39 -13.07
C ASP A 24 -5.74 -12.85 -13.55
N LEU A 25 -5.57 -13.07 -14.86
CA LEU A 25 -5.40 -14.37 -15.48
C LEU A 25 -4.06 -15.04 -15.12
N GLU A 26 -2.96 -14.31 -15.11
CA GLU A 26 -1.64 -14.85 -14.77
C GLU A 26 -1.53 -15.15 -13.26
N ILE A 27 -2.23 -14.37 -12.42
CA ILE A 27 -2.36 -14.65 -10.98
C ILE A 27 -3.18 -15.92 -10.76
N TYR A 28 -4.32 -16.04 -11.45
CA TYR A 28 -5.15 -17.24 -11.38
C TYR A 28 -4.38 -18.49 -11.84
N GLN A 29 -3.66 -18.37 -12.96
CA GLN A 29 -2.83 -19.44 -13.52
C GLN A 29 -1.74 -19.86 -12.52
N ALA A 30 -1.00 -18.91 -11.94
CA ALA A 30 0.05 -19.20 -10.97
C ALA A 30 -0.48 -19.85 -9.69
N VAL A 31 -1.65 -19.43 -9.21
CA VAL A 31 -2.32 -20.03 -8.04
C VAL A 31 -2.79 -21.45 -8.34
N CYS A 32 -3.37 -21.69 -9.52
CA CYS A 32 -3.79 -23.03 -9.93
C CYS A 32 -2.61 -23.99 -10.13
N GLU A 33 -1.50 -23.51 -10.70
CA GLU A 33 -0.29 -24.31 -10.91
C GLU A 33 0.41 -24.62 -9.58
N GLN A 34 0.44 -23.66 -8.65
CA GLN A 34 0.98 -23.88 -7.31
C GLN A 34 0.12 -24.86 -6.49
N ASP A 35 -1.21 -24.78 -6.59
CA ASP A 35 -2.13 -25.73 -5.96
C ASP A 35 -2.01 -27.15 -6.56
N GLN A 36 -1.68 -27.27 -7.86
CA GLN A 36 -1.37 -28.57 -8.49
C GLN A 36 0.01 -29.12 -8.11
N ALA A 37 1.02 -28.26 -8.00
CA ALA A 37 2.36 -28.67 -7.59
C ALA A 37 2.39 -29.17 -6.15
N ILE A 38 1.61 -28.55 -5.26
CA ILE A 38 1.41 -29.00 -3.87
C ILE A 38 0.72 -30.38 -3.83
N LYS A 39 -0.16 -30.70 -4.79
CA LYS A 39 -0.82 -32.00 -4.91
C LYS A 39 0.04 -33.11 -5.52
N ALA A 40 1.15 -32.78 -6.18
CA ALA A 40 2.01 -33.76 -6.85
C ALA A 40 2.95 -34.52 -5.89
N ASP A 41 3.28 -33.93 -4.73
CA ASP A 41 4.17 -34.54 -3.73
C ASP A 41 3.44 -35.49 -2.76
N ASP A 42 2.10 -35.45 -2.68
CA ASP A 42 1.27 -36.41 -1.94
C ASP A 42 0.53 -37.34 -2.93
N SER A 43 1.31 -38.13 -3.68
CA SER A 43 0.76 -39.22 -4.50
C SER A 43 0.29 -40.37 -3.61
N ASP A 44 -0.89 -40.23 -3.00
CA ASP A 44 -1.81 -41.35 -2.81
C ASP A 44 -3.27 -40.91 -2.96
N GLY A 45 -3.73 -40.86 -4.21
CA GLY A 45 -5.07 -41.31 -4.57
C GLY A 45 -6.30 -40.60 -4.00
N ASP A 46 -6.22 -39.42 -3.39
CA ASP A 46 -7.44 -38.70 -3.01
C ASP A 46 -8.00 -37.94 -4.22
N LYS A 47 -9.12 -38.46 -4.71
CA LYS A 47 -9.91 -37.84 -5.77
C LYS A 47 -10.12 -36.40 -5.37
N CYS A 48 -9.89 -35.47 -6.30
CA CYS A 48 -10.28 -34.08 -6.14
C CYS A 48 -11.72 -34.06 -5.63
N VAL A 49 -11.89 -33.86 -4.32
CA VAL A 49 -13.20 -33.61 -3.75
C VAL A 49 -13.56 -32.27 -4.36
N GLU A 50 -14.47 -32.32 -5.32
CA GLU A 50 -15.26 -31.17 -5.74
C GLU A 50 -15.96 -30.67 -4.48
N GLY A 51 -15.24 -29.84 -3.72
CA GLY A 51 -15.69 -29.33 -2.44
C GLY A 51 -17.02 -28.63 -2.67
N THR A 52 -18.00 -28.92 -1.82
CA THR A 52 -19.27 -28.21 -1.86
C THR A 52 -19.00 -26.71 -1.87
N PRO A 53 -19.65 -25.93 -2.77
CA PRO A 53 -19.43 -24.49 -2.82
C PRO A 53 -19.65 -23.89 -1.43
N PRO A 54 -18.89 -22.84 -1.05
CA PRO A 54 -18.95 -22.28 0.29
C PRO A 54 -20.39 -21.97 0.67
N THR A 55 -20.80 -22.44 1.84
CA THR A 55 -22.13 -22.18 2.35
C THR A 55 -22.31 -20.69 2.63
N ASN A 56 -23.56 -20.22 2.59
CA ASN A 56 -23.90 -18.83 2.91
C ASN A 56 -23.35 -18.39 4.29
N ALA A 57 -23.22 -19.31 5.24
CA ALA A 57 -22.64 -19.05 6.55
C ALA A 57 -21.14 -18.75 6.47
N GLU A 58 -20.39 -19.53 5.69
CA GLU A 58 -18.95 -19.35 5.47
C GLU A 58 -18.66 -18.05 4.71
N MET A 59 -19.46 -17.74 3.67
CA MET A 59 -19.35 -16.46 2.96
C MET A 59 -19.65 -15.27 3.86
N SER A 60 -20.65 -15.38 4.74
CA SER A 60 -20.99 -14.33 5.71
C SER A 60 -19.87 -14.12 6.74
N GLN A 61 -19.22 -15.20 7.16
CA GLN A 61 -18.09 -15.15 8.09
C GLN A 61 -16.88 -14.47 7.44
N ALA A 62 -16.54 -14.84 6.20
CA ALA A 62 -15.46 -14.21 5.44
C ALA A 62 -15.70 -12.71 5.26
N LEU A 63 -16.94 -12.31 4.92
CA LEU A 63 -17.30 -10.90 4.78
C LEU A 63 -17.16 -10.12 6.10
N ASN A 64 -17.51 -10.72 7.23
CA ASN A 64 -17.36 -10.08 8.54
C ASN A 64 -15.89 -9.91 8.95
N ILE A 65 -15.03 -10.88 8.61
CA ILE A 65 -13.58 -10.79 8.82
C ILE A 65 -13.00 -9.64 7.98
N LEU A 66 -13.38 -9.58 6.69
CA LEU A 66 -12.95 -8.50 5.79
C LEU A 66 -13.37 -7.12 6.33
N LYS A 67 -14.64 -6.97 6.73
CA LYS A 67 -15.13 -5.72 7.33
C LYS A 67 -14.34 -5.32 8.57
N ARG A 68 -13.99 -6.28 9.43
CA ARG A 68 -13.23 -6.02 10.66
C ARG A 68 -11.80 -5.60 10.36
N GLY A 69 -11.15 -6.23 9.38
CA GLY A 69 -9.82 -5.83 8.90
C GLY A 69 -9.85 -4.41 8.32
N VAL A 70 -10.76 -4.15 7.38
CA VAL A 70 -10.93 -2.80 6.78
C VAL A 70 -11.21 -1.76 7.85
N HIS A 71 -12.08 -2.05 8.83
CA HIS A 71 -12.39 -1.11 9.91
C HIS A 71 -11.17 -0.84 10.81
N HIS A 72 -10.42 -1.87 11.19
CA HIS A 72 -9.23 -1.71 12.03
C HIS A 72 -8.09 -0.97 11.31
N HIS A 73 -7.93 -1.17 10.00
CA HIS A 73 -6.89 -0.49 9.21
C HIS A 73 -7.33 0.90 8.73
N SER A 74 -8.62 1.17 8.60
CA SER A 74 -9.14 2.47 8.12
C SER A 74 -9.02 3.60 9.12
N THR A 75 -9.06 3.33 10.44
CA THR A 75 -8.77 4.36 11.45
C THR A 75 -7.31 4.84 11.39
N ASN A 76 -6.39 3.93 11.08
CA ASN A 76 -4.99 4.27 10.83
C ASN A 76 -4.81 4.96 9.48
N PHE A 77 -5.53 4.51 8.45
CA PHE A 77 -5.50 5.12 7.12
C PHE A 77 -5.98 6.58 7.14
N LYS A 78 -7.05 6.88 7.88
CA LYS A 78 -7.55 8.25 8.04
C LYS A 78 -6.50 9.16 8.70
N LYS A 79 -5.86 8.69 9.76
CA LYS A 79 -4.78 9.44 10.44
C LYS A 79 -3.57 9.65 9.53
N GLN A 80 -3.18 8.63 8.76
CA GLN A 80 -2.09 8.74 7.78
C GLN A 80 -2.41 9.79 6.71
N TYR A 81 -3.61 9.75 6.15
CA TYR A 81 -4.07 10.74 5.17
C TYR A 81 -4.09 12.16 5.75
N GLU A 82 -4.60 12.34 6.97
CA GLU A 82 -4.59 13.65 7.66
C GLU A 82 -3.15 14.16 7.88
N TYR A 83 -2.21 13.28 8.23
CA TYR A 83 -0.80 13.62 8.40
C TYR A 83 -0.12 14.03 7.09
N GLU A 84 -0.41 13.31 6.00
CA GLU A 84 0.08 13.63 4.66
C GLU A 84 -0.43 15.00 4.18
N GLN A 85 -1.73 15.26 4.37
CA GLN A 85 -2.32 16.57 4.03
C GLN A 85 -1.68 17.71 4.83
N TYR A 86 -1.40 17.50 6.12
CA TYR A 86 -0.72 18.48 6.96
C TYR A 86 0.71 18.79 6.46
N ILE A 87 1.48 17.77 6.10
CA ILE A 87 2.83 17.94 5.54
C ILE A 87 2.77 18.71 4.21
N ASN A 88 1.84 18.36 3.33
CA ASN A 88 1.67 19.04 2.04
C ASN A 88 1.32 20.53 2.22
N GLU A 89 0.47 20.87 3.19
CA GLU A 89 0.13 22.26 3.47
C GLU A 89 1.33 23.04 4.05
N LEU A 90 2.10 22.43 4.96
CA LEU A 90 3.34 23.04 5.47
C LEU A 90 4.35 23.32 4.36
N LEU A 91 4.58 22.35 3.48
CA LEU A 91 5.48 22.51 2.33
C LEU A 91 5.00 23.64 1.40
N ARG A 92 3.70 23.69 1.11
CA ARG A 92 3.09 24.74 0.28
C ARG A 92 3.24 26.14 0.90
N VAL A 93 3.03 26.28 2.21
CA VAL A 93 3.23 27.55 2.92
C VAL A 93 4.71 27.95 2.90
N ASN A 94 5.62 27.01 3.15
CA ASN A 94 7.05 27.27 3.12
C ASN A 94 7.54 27.69 1.71
N CYS A 95 7.08 27.04 0.64
CA CYS A 95 7.39 27.45 -0.73
C CYS A 95 6.95 28.89 -1.02
N ARG A 96 5.72 29.26 -0.60
CA ARG A 96 5.22 30.63 -0.74
C ARG A 96 6.07 31.63 0.04
N GLN A 97 6.46 31.28 1.27
CA GLN A 97 7.31 32.13 2.09
C GLN A 97 8.70 32.32 1.48
N ALA A 98 9.30 31.26 0.92
CA ALA A 98 10.57 31.35 0.20
C ALA A 98 10.47 32.30 -0.99
N THR A 99 9.42 32.17 -1.82
CA THR A 99 9.16 33.07 -2.94
C THR A 99 8.98 34.52 -2.49
N ILE A 100 8.24 34.78 -1.41
CA ILE A 100 8.08 36.14 -0.85
C ILE A 100 9.43 36.71 -0.40
N ASN A 101 10.25 35.90 0.28
CA ASN A 101 11.57 36.33 0.74
C ASN A 101 12.48 36.70 -0.44
N GLU A 102 12.47 35.92 -1.52
CA GLU A 102 13.21 36.24 -2.75
C GLU A 102 12.76 37.57 -3.37
N PHE A 103 11.44 37.80 -3.49
CA PHE A 103 10.91 39.07 -4.00
C PHE A 103 11.32 40.27 -3.13
N LEU A 104 11.28 40.12 -1.80
CA LEU A 104 11.69 41.19 -0.89
C LEU A 104 13.19 41.51 -1.04
N ILE A 105 14.05 40.51 -1.21
CA ILE A 105 15.49 40.71 -1.44
C ILE A 105 15.71 41.54 -2.72
N VAL A 106 15.07 41.18 -3.83
CA VAL A 106 15.16 41.92 -5.11
C VAL A 106 14.69 43.37 -4.96
N ILE A 107 13.60 43.60 -4.22
CA ILE A 107 13.09 44.96 -3.96
C ILE A 107 14.10 45.76 -3.13
N PHE A 108 14.69 45.18 -2.09
CA PHE A 108 15.71 45.86 -1.29
C PHE A 108 16.95 46.20 -2.13
N GLU A 109 17.42 45.30 -2.98
CA GLU A 109 18.56 45.55 -3.88
C GLU A 109 18.30 46.69 -4.89
N ILE A 110 17.06 46.82 -5.39
CA ILE A 110 16.69 47.89 -6.33
C ILE A 110 16.57 49.25 -5.62
N ASN A 111 16.02 49.27 -4.40
CA ASN A 111 15.71 50.53 -3.71
C ASN A 111 16.88 51.12 -2.90
N TYR A 112 17.87 50.30 -2.55
CA TYR A 112 19.02 50.72 -1.73
C TYR A 112 20.37 50.69 -2.47
N ARG A 113 20.34 50.67 -3.80
CA ARG A 113 21.49 50.85 -4.69
C ARG A 113 21.46 52.22 -5.35
#